data_AF-A0AA35R5Q0-F1
#
_entry.id   AF-A0AA35R5Q0-F1
#
_cell.length_a   1.000
_cell.length_b   1.000
_cell.length_c   1.000
_cell.angle_alpha   90.00
_cell.angle_beta   90.00
_cell.angle_gamma   90.00
#
_symmetry.space_group_name_H-M   'P 1'
#
loop_
_entity.id
_entity.type
_entity.pdbx_description
1 polymer ?
#
loop_
_entity_poly.entity_id
_entity_poly.type
_entity_poly.pdbx_seq_one_letter_code
_entity_poly.pdbx_strand_id
1 'polypeptide(L)'
;MLCNCRDPNRFFLTGDTAQSIMSGIAFRFEDVKSLFYHRKVKVPEVQHLTINFRAHSGILRLASSVTDLLEEYFPYSFDHDHTLQEQGLVSGPKPVLLHTCSPTELAVALAGKKQTGTMIDFGAHQAILVRTQEAKENLPRELKAAIALTIFESKGLEFDDVLLYNFFTDSKLKEEWRVIVPKSAEVDCEKPHYLVFQEEKHKLLCSELKHLYTAITRAKARLWLYESSDDHRPATWYWKKNSLVEELMVDQIFETGDPESRSSPEDWRERGDEFMQHKLWDVATKCFEKAMCPQKVRECEALRFYHDARNSKDKAEKRQRYLAAATAFLNCDRIEHAPGLLHHAAKCLYNGKRYEDAGWLYGKMKKFDDAIKCCMHSKKFEDVFAIMERQERTTSQIP
;
A
#
# COMPACT_ATOMS: atom_id res chain seq x y z
N MET A 1 22.99 8.71 1.95
CA MET A 1 23.30 7.30 2.29
C MET A 1 24.77 6.95 2.05
N LEU A 2 25.30 7.11 0.83
CA LEU A 2 26.71 6.79 0.52
C LEU A 2 27.74 7.65 1.29
N CYS A 3 27.39 8.88 1.69
CA CYS A 3 28.31 9.78 2.42
C CYS A 3 28.58 9.39 3.88
N ASN A 4 27.74 8.54 4.49
CA ASN A 4 27.79 8.21 5.93
C ASN A 4 28.17 6.74 6.20
N CYS A 5 28.60 6.00 5.17
CA CYS A 5 28.95 4.58 5.32
C CYS A 5 30.45 4.40 5.48
N ARG A 6 30.85 3.53 6.42
CA ARG A 6 32.26 3.14 6.61
C ARG A 6 32.82 2.33 5.44
N ASP A 7 31.97 1.60 4.70
CA ASP A 7 32.36 0.85 3.50
C ASP A 7 31.28 0.99 2.40
N PRO A 8 31.55 1.78 1.35
CA PRO A 8 30.63 1.97 0.23
C PRO A 8 30.40 0.69 -0.61
N ASN A 9 31.22 -0.35 -0.48
CA ASN A 9 31.05 -1.61 -1.22
C ASN A 9 30.12 -2.62 -0.53
N ARG A 10 29.60 -2.30 0.66
CA ARG A 10 28.69 -3.19 1.43
C ARG A 10 27.20 -2.86 1.27
N PHE A 11 26.85 -2.06 0.27
CA PHE A 11 25.45 -1.79 -0.04
C PHE A 11 24.87 -2.88 -0.92
N PHE A 12 23.73 -3.41 -0.49
CA PHE A 12 22.86 -4.23 -1.33
C PHE A 12 21.60 -3.42 -1.61
N LEU A 13 21.37 -3.08 -2.88
CA LEU A 13 20.23 -2.30 -3.33
C LEU A 13 19.35 -3.20 -4.19
N THR A 14 18.05 -3.18 -3.95
CA THR A 14 17.05 -3.95 -4.69
C THR A 14 15.81 -3.11 -4.88
N GLY A 15 15.08 -3.35 -5.96
CA GLY A 15 13.86 -2.64 -6.30
C GLY A 15 13.49 -2.82 -7.76
N ASP A 16 12.22 -2.55 -8.05
CA ASP A 16 11.68 -2.48 -9.40
C ASP A 16 11.41 -1.00 -9.72
N THR A 17 12.08 -0.48 -10.74
CA THR A 17 12.03 0.94 -11.09
C THR A 17 10.76 1.32 -11.86
N ALA A 18 10.08 0.35 -12.47
CA ALA A 18 8.74 0.52 -13.03
C ALA A 18 7.68 0.70 -11.92
N GLN A 19 7.94 0.22 -10.69
CA GLN A 19 7.09 0.47 -9.51
C GLN A 19 7.46 1.76 -8.75
N SER A 20 8.28 2.65 -9.32
CA SER A 20 8.58 3.96 -8.74
C SER A 20 7.41 4.94 -8.93
N ILE A 21 6.35 4.77 -8.12
CA ILE A 21 5.11 5.56 -8.15
C ILE A 21 5.06 6.73 -7.17
N MET A 22 6.16 7.00 -6.45
CA MET A 22 6.21 8.11 -5.51
C MET A 22 6.29 9.43 -6.27
N SER A 23 5.31 10.32 -6.04
CA SER A 23 5.22 11.60 -6.76
C SER A 23 6.50 12.42 -6.63
N GLY A 24 6.98 12.94 -7.75
CA GLY A 24 8.18 13.78 -7.83
C GLY A 24 9.51 13.03 -7.70
N ILE A 25 9.49 11.69 -7.65
CA ILE A 25 10.71 10.87 -7.54
C ILE A 25 10.82 9.97 -8.76
N ALA A 26 11.78 10.29 -9.62
CA ALA A 26 12.28 9.39 -10.66
C ALA A 26 13.52 8.68 -10.10
N PHE A 27 13.45 7.36 -9.98
CA PHE A 27 14.55 6.54 -9.50
C PHE A 27 14.99 5.56 -10.58
N ARG A 28 16.29 5.53 -10.84
CA ARG A 28 16.97 4.54 -11.68
C ARG A 28 18.26 4.09 -11.03
N PHE A 29 18.58 2.81 -11.13
CA PHE A 29 19.87 2.26 -10.76
C PHE A 29 21.00 2.87 -11.59
N GLU A 30 20.75 3.27 -12.84
CA GLU A 30 21.74 4.00 -13.64
C GLU A 30 22.16 5.34 -12.99
N ASP A 31 21.22 6.05 -12.37
CA ASP A 31 21.51 7.28 -11.61
C ASP A 31 22.33 6.96 -10.33
N VAL A 32 22.09 5.79 -9.73
CA VAL A 32 22.88 5.31 -8.58
C VAL A 32 24.30 4.94 -9.00
N LYS A 33 24.51 4.26 -10.13
CA LYS A 33 25.86 3.93 -10.65
C LYS A 33 26.72 5.18 -10.82
N SER A 34 26.10 6.26 -11.29
CA SER A 34 26.77 7.56 -11.41
C SER A 34 27.35 8.03 -10.06
N LEU A 35 26.67 7.81 -8.94
CA LEU A 35 27.18 8.17 -7.61
C LEU A 35 28.42 7.36 -7.21
N PHE A 36 28.47 6.07 -7.53
CA PHE A 36 29.65 5.23 -7.29
C PHE A 36 30.85 5.70 -8.11
N TYR A 37 30.61 6.05 -9.38
CA TYR A 37 31.62 6.60 -10.27
C TYR A 37 32.22 7.90 -9.73
N HIS A 38 31.38 8.87 -9.33
CA HIS A 38 31.84 10.14 -8.75
C HIS A 38 32.63 9.96 -7.46
N ARG A 39 32.36 8.90 -6.70
CA ARG A 39 33.09 8.54 -5.47
C ARG A 39 34.37 7.74 -5.75
N LYS A 40 34.68 7.42 -7.00
CA LYS A 40 35.82 6.57 -7.40
C LYS A 40 35.81 5.21 -6.68
N VAL A 41 34.61 4.67 -6.46
CA VAL A 41 34.40 3.33 -5.90
C VAL A 41 33.98 2.38 -7.03
N LYS A 42 34.24 1.08 -6.86
CA LYS A 42 33.78 0.06 -7.81
C LYS A 42 32.27 0.18 -8.03
N VAL A 43 31.87 0.37 -9.29
CA VAL A 43 30.46 0.38 -9.67
C VAL A 43 29.95 -1.06 -9.63
N PRO A 44 28.90 -1.37 -8.85
CA PRO A 44 28.34 -2.71 -8.80
C PRO A 44 27.63 -3.06 -10.12
N GLU A 45 27.71 -4.34 -10.50
CA GLU A 45 26.91 -4.87 -11.61
C GLU A 45 25.45 -5.03 -11.17
N VAL A 46 24.52 -4.73 -12.08
CA VAL A 46 23.09 -4.93 -11.83
C VAL A 46 22.74 -6.34 -12.25
N GLN A 47 22.16 -7.09 -11.32
CA GLN A 47 21.64 -8.42 -11.60
C GLN A 47 20.12 -8.35 -11.74
N HIS A 48 19.62 -8.90 -12.85
CA HIS A 48 18.19 -8.94 -13.16
C HIS A 48 17.61 -10.30 -12.79
N LEU A 49 16.51 -10.29 -12.04
CA LEU A 49 15.77 -11.51 -11.69
C LEU A 49 14.53 -11.59 -12.57
N THR A 50 14.51 -12.56 -13.49
CA THR A 50 13.46 -12.67 -14.52
C THR A 50 12.38 -13.70 -14.21
N ILE A 51 12.60 -14.58 -13.24
CA ILE A 51 11.63 -15.61 -12.87
C ILE A 51 10.69 -15.09 -11.79
N ASN A 52 9.40 -15.01 -12.12
CA ASN A 52 8.36 -14.56 -11.22
C ASN A 52 7.64 -15.77 -10.60
N PHE A 53 7.79 -15.92 -9.28
CA PHE A 53 7.17 -16.98 -8.48
C PHE A 53 5.84 -16.58 -7.85
N ARG A 54 5.41 -15.32 -8.03
CA ARG A 54 4.29 -14.73 -7.30
C ARG A 54 2.98 -14.77 -8.08
N ALA A 55 3.05 -14.54 -9.39
CA ALA A 55 1.90 -14.52 -10.28
C ALA A 55 2.09 -15.44 -11.49
N HIS A 56 0.98 -15.86 -12.09
CA HIS A 56 0.99 -16.70 -13.28
C HIS A 56 1.14 -15.89 -14.58
N SER A 57 1.44 -16.58 -15.69
CA SER A 57 1.74 -15.94 -16.99
C SER A 57 0.63 -15.04 -17.55
N GLY A 58 -0.65 -15.34 -17.27
CA GLY A 58 -1.78 -14.48 -17.63
C GLY A 58 -1.67 -13.03 -17.11
N ILE A 59 -1.42 -12.84 -15.81
CA ILE A 59 -1.21 -11.52 -15.20
C ILE A 59 0.10 -10.91 -15.69
N LEU A 60 1.17 -11.71 -15.76
CA LEU A 60 2.48 -11.23 -16.17
C LEU A 60 2.50 -10.71 -17.61
N ARG A 61 1.80 -11.35 -18.55
CA ARG A 61 1.69 -10.84 -19.93
C ARG A 61 1.02 -9.47 -19.99
N LEU A 62 -0.01 -9.24 -19.18
CA LEU A 62 -0.60 -7.91 -19.07
C LEU A 62 0.40 -6.92 -18.47
N ALA A 63 1.08 -7.28 -17.38
CA ALA A 63 2.09 -6.43 -16.74
C ALA A 63 3.25 -6.08 -17.70
N SER A 64 3.80 -7.07 -18.42
CA SER A 64 4.83 -6.90 -19.44
C SER A 64 4.39 -5.95 -20.54
N SER A 65 3.14 -6.03 -20.98
CA SER A 65 2.65 -5.08 -21.99
C SER A 65 2.63 -3.63 -21.49
N VAL A 66 2.48 -3.40 -20.18
CA VAL A 66 2.57 -2.05 -19.61
C VAL A 66 4.03 -1.58 -19.56
N THR A 67 4.98 -2.48 -19.26
CA THR A 67 6.41 -2.14 -19.34
C THR A 67 6.87 -1.91 -20.78
N ASP A 68 6.34 -2.65 -21.76
CA ASP A 68 6.60 -2.42 -23.18
C ASP A 68 6.13 -1.02 -23.60
N LEU A 69 4.96 -0.59 -23.13
CA LEU A 69 4.45 0.78 -23.36
C LEU A 69 5.32 1.84 -22.67
N LEU A 70 5.80 1.56 -21.46
CA LEU A 70 6.75 2.44 -20.76
C LEU A 70 8.08 2.53 -21.53
N GLU A 71 8.56 1.44 -22.10
CA GLU A 71 9.78 1.43 -22.90
C GLU A 71 9.61 2.19 -24.21
N GLU A 72 8.48 1.98 -24.91
CA GLU A 72 8.19 2.62 -26.20
C GLU A 72 8.04 4.14 -26.05
N TYR A 73 7.27 4.60 -25.05
CA TYR A 73 6.95 6.03 -24.90
C TYR A 73 7.87 6.76 -23.91
N PHE A 74 8.46 6.07 -22.94
CA PHE A 74 9.24 6.67 -21.85
C PHE A 74 10.52 5.88 -21.51
N PRO A 75 11.41 5.59 -22.48
CA PRO A 75 12.55 4.68 -22.32
C PRO A 75 13.53 5.10 -21.23
N TYR A 76 13.62 6.40 -20.94
CA TYR A 76 14.51 6.93 -19.91
C TYR A 76 13.88 7.02 -18.52
N SER A 77 12.63 6.60 -18.34
CA SER A 77 11.88 6.80 -17.10
C SER A 77 12.09 5.71 -16.05
N PHE A 78 12.65 4.56 -16.42
CA PHE A 78 12.91 3.41 -15.56
C PHE A 78 14.07 2.58 -16.14
N ASP A 79 14.64 1.68 -15.34
CA ASP A 79 15.65 0.72 -15.83
C ASP A 79 14.93 -0.51 -16.38
N HIS A 80 15.16 -0.81 -17.65
CA HIS A 80 14.68 -2.03 -18.30
C HIS A 80 15.75 -2.58 -19.23
N ASP A 81 15.86 -3.91 -19.28
CA ASP A 81 16.65 -4.60 -20.27
C ASP A 81 15.69 -5.33 -21.21
N HIS A 82 15.55 -4.82 -22.43
CA HIS A 82 14.67 -5.34 -23.48
C HIS A 82 14.95 -6.80 -23.85
N THR A 83 16.14 -7.32 -23.52
CA THR A 83 16.49 -8.72 -23.74
C THR A 83 15.95 -9.65 -22.65
N LEU A 84 15.46 -9.10 -21.54
CA LEU A 84 15.05 -9.82 -20.34
C LEU A 84 13.55 -9.63 -20.07
N GLN A 85 12.77 -10.63 -20.48
CA GLN A 85 11.34 -10.68 -20.21
C GLN A 85 11.07 -11.42 -18.90
N GLU A 86 10.15 -10.90 -18.07
CA GLU A 86 9.66 -11.63 -16.89
C GLU A 86 8.89 -12.88 -17.31
N GLN A 87 9.17 -14.00 -16.64
CA GLN A 87 8.57 -15.31 -16.94
C GLN A 87 7.93 -15.88 -15.68
N GLY A 88 6.65 -16.21 -15.79
CA GLY A 88 5.94 -16.98 -14.77
C GLY A 88 6.16 -18.48 -14.96
N LEU A 89 6.19 -19.22 -13.85
CA LEU A 89 6.35 -20.68 -13.88
C LEU A 89 5.11 -21.43 -14.35
N VAL A 90 3.92 -20.83 -14.18
CA VAL A 90 2.64 -21.49 -14.39
C VAL A 90 1.77 -20.65 -15.32
N SER A 91 1.01 -21.33 -16.18
CA SER A 91 -0.02 -20.69 -16.99
C SER A 91 -1.25 -20.37 -16.15
N GLY A 92 -1.93 -19.27 -16.44
CA GLY A 92 -3.17 -18.92 -15.75
C GLY A 92 -4.08 -18.05 -16.62
N PRO A 93 -5.31 -17.79 -16.13
CA PRO A 93 -6.34 -17.09 -16.88
C PRO A 93 -5.92 -15.66 -17.24
N LYS A 94 -6.56 -15.08 -18.26
CA LYS A 94 -6.36 -13.66 -18.57
C LYS A 94 -7.06 -12.80 -17.51
N PRO A 95 -6.52 -11.62 -17.19
CA PRO A 95 -7.28 -10.60 -16.47
C PRO A 95 -8.59 -10.27 -17.19
N VAL A 96 -9.62 -9.95 -16.43
CA VAL A 96 -10.99 -9.78 -16.94
C VAL A 96 -11.39 -8.31 -16.88
N LEU A 97 -11.85 -7.76 -18.01
CA LEU A 97 -12.49 -6.45 -18.10
C LEU A 97 -14.01 -6.62 -17.95
N LEU A 98 -14.55 -6.07 -16.87
CA LEU A 98 -15.96 -6.17 -16.50
C LEU A 98 -16.75 -5.03 -17.12
N HIS A 99 -17.74 -5.39 -17.93
CA HIS A 99 -18.64 -4.44 -18.57
C HIS A 99 -19.96 -4.32 -17.82
N THR A 100 -20.52 -3.11 -17.84
CA THR A 100 -21.95 -2.82 -17.59
C THR A 100 -22.51 -3.57 -16.39
N CYS A 101 -22.18 -3.09 -15.20
CA CYS A 101 -22.87 -3.49 -13.99
C CYS A 101 -23.07 -2.28 -13.10
N SER A 102 -24.22 -2.22 -12.44
CA SER A 102 -24.36 -1.35 -11.28
C SER A 102 -23.36 -1.81 -10.19
N PRO A 103 -22.91 -0.92 -9.29
CA PRO A 103 -22.11 -1.33 -8.13
C PRO A 103 -22.72 -2.48 -7.33
N THR A 104 -24.06 -2.56 -7.30
CA THR A 104 -24.81 -3.64 -6.66
C THR A 104 -24.64 -4.97 -7.38
N GLU A 105 -24.69 -5.00 -8.71
CA GLU A 105 -24.47 -6.23 -9.50
C GLU A 105 -23.02 -6.68 -9.40
N LEU A 106 -22.07 -5.74 -9.47
CA LEU A 106 -20.65 -6.01 -9.21
C LEU A 106 -20.46 -6.64 -7.84
N ALA A 107 -21.12 -6.07 -6.84
CA ALA A 107 -21.08 -6.58 -5.48
C ALA A 107 -21.59 -8.01 -5.37
N VAL A 108 -22.76 -8.29 -5.94
CA VAL A 108 -23.37 -9.61 -5.93
C VAL A 108 -22.51 -10.64 -6.67
N ALA A 109 -21.90 -10.26 -7.79
CA ALA A 109 -21.01 -11.15 -8.56
C ALA A 109 -19.72 -11.50 -7.82
N LEU A 110 -19.11 -10.53 -7.16
CA LEU A 110 -17.89 -10.74 -6.40
C LEU A 110 -18.15 -11.46 -5.06
N ALA A 111 -19.36 -11.35 -4.50
CA ALA A 111 -19.77 -12.01 -3.26
C ALA A 111 -20.04 -13.52 -3.39
N GLY A 112 -20.27 -14.01 -4.61
CA GLY A 112 -20.63 -15.41 -4.88
C GLY A 112 -22.07 -15.80 -4.49
N LYS A 113 -22.55 -16.94 -5.03
CA LYS A 113 -23.95 -17.40 -5.09
C LYS A 113 -24.75 -17.54 -3.77
N LYS A 114 -24.20 -17.24 -2.58
CA LYS A 114 -24.86 -17.55 -1.29
C LYS A 114 -24.82 -16.45 -0.24
N GLN A 115 -24.89 -15.18 -0.64
CA GLN A 115 -25.19 -14.13 0.32
C GLN A 115 -26.69 -13.89 0.45
N THR A 116 -27.19 -13.93 1.69
CA THR A 116 -28.53 -13.48 2.08
C THR A 116 -28.58 -11.98 2.39
N GLY A 117 -27.53 -11.23 2.03
CA GLY A 117 -27.36 -9.80 2.29
C GLY A 117 -26.80 -9.05 1.08
N THR A 118 -26.91 -7.72 1.10
CA THR A 118 -26.51 -6.83 -0.01
C THR A 118 -25.06 -6.34 0.05
N MET A 119 -24.24 -6.82 0.99
CA MET A 119 -22.87 -6.33 1.22
C MET A 119 -21.83 -7.42 0.97
N ILE A 120 -20.85 -7.13 0.11
CA ILE A 120 -19.83 -8.10 -0.31
C ILE A 120 -18.95 -8.52 0.86
N ASP A 121 -18.63 -9.81 0.91
CA ASP A 121 -17.62 -10.36 1.82
C ASP A 121 -16.40 -10.83 1.02
N PHE A 122 -15.59 -9.87 0.56
CA PHE A 122 -14.22 -10.16 0.12
C PHE A 122 -13.47 -10.80 1.29
N GLY A 123 -12.74 -11.88 1.01
CA GLY A 123 -11.83 -12.54 1.95
C GLY A 123 -10.61 -11.69 2.30
N ALA A 124 -9.83 -12.16 3.28
CA ALA A 124 -8.64 -11.49 3.81
C ALA A 124 -7.53 -11.28 2.76
N HIS A 125 -7.48 -12.14 1.73
CA HIS A 125 -6.50 -12.07 0.65
C HIS A 125 -7.04 -11.44 -0.64
N GLN A 126 -8.23 -10.83 -0.58
CA GLN A 126 -8.83 -10.17 -1.74
C GLN A 126 -8.92 -8.66 -1.48
N ALA A 127 -8.63 -7.82 -2.48
CA ALA A 127 -8.67 -6.38 -2.31
C ALA A 127 -9.23 -5.61 -3.50
N ILE A 128 -9.77 -4.43 -3.18
CA ILE A 128 -10.17 -3.40 -4.13
C ILE A 128 -9.07 -2.35 -4.16
N LEU A 129 -8.51 -2.11 -5.34
CA LEU A 129 -7.54 -1.06 -5.57
C LEU A 129 -8.19 0.12 -6.30
N VAL A 130 -7.99 1.31 -5.74
CA VAL A 130 -8.44 2.58 -6.30
C VAL A 130 -7.26 3.53 -6.44
N ARG A 131 -7.43 4.59 -7.22
CA ARG A 131 -6.32 5.51 -7.53
C ARG A 131 -6.01 6.50 -6.42
N THR A 132 -7.06 7.08 -5.85
CA THR A 132 -6.96 8.21 -4.94
C THR A 132 -7.69 7.91 -3.64
N GLN A 133 -7.33 8.65 -2.60
CA GLN A 133 -8.03 8.58 -1.32
C GLN A 133 -9.49 9.02 -1.46
N GLU A 134 -9.77 9.99 -2.32
CA GLU A 134 -11.14 10.43 -2.66
C GLU A 134 -11.97 9.29 -3.27
N ALA A 135 -11.41 8.54 -4.24
CA ALA A 135 -12.08 7.38 -4.82
C ALA A 135 -12.35 6.29 -3.77
N LYS A 136 -11.41 6.07 -2.84
CA LYS A 136 -11.56 5.13 -1.71
C LYS A 136 -12.71 5.51 -0.77
N GLU A 137 -12.86 6.80 -0.47
CA GLU A 137 -13.92 7.33 0.38
C GLU A 137 -15.30 7.29 -0.31
N ASN A 138 -15.30 7.51 -1.62
CA ASN A 138 -16.47 7.51 -2.49
C ASN A 138 -16.86 6.12 -3.01
N LEU A 139 -16.17 5.05 -2.58
CA LEU A 139 -16.55 3.68 -2.94
C LEU A 139 -18.03 3.42 -2.60
N PRO A 140 -18.78 2.72 -3.47
CA PRO A 140 -20.15 2.33 -3.19
C PRO A 140 -20.28 1.58 -1.86
N ARG A 141 -21.40 1.77 -1.16
CA ARG A 141 -21.63 1.22 0.20
C ARG A 141 -21.41 -0.29 0.23
N GLU A 142 -21.83 -0.96 -0.83
CA GLU A 142 -21.74 -2.41 -1.05
C GLU A 142 -20.29 -2.90 -1.04
N LEU A 143 -19.35 -2.07 -1.54
CA LEU A 143 -17.92 -2.37 -1.65
C LEU A 143 -17.12 -1.91 -0.41
N LYS A 144 -17.66 -1.04 0.45
CA LYS A 144 -16.93 -0.47 1.62
C LYS A 144 -16.53 -1.51 2.68
N ALA A 145 -17.19 -2.67 2.70
CA ALA A 145 -16.91 -3.77 3.62
C ALA A 145 -15.65 -4.58 3.22
N ALA A 146 -15.20 -4.47 1.97
CA ALA A 146 -13.99 -5.11 1.49
C ALA A 146 -12.71 -4.38 1.97
N ILE A 147 -11.57 -5.06 1.84
CA ILE A 147 -10.28 -4.39 1.96
C ILE A 147 -10.09 -3.48 0.74
N ALA A 148 -10.18 -2.17 0.96
CA ALA A 148 -9.97 -1.17 -0.06
C ALA A 148 -8.69 -0.38 0.22
N LEU A 149 -7.85 -0.22 -0.80
CA LEU A 149 -6.56 0.47 -0.72
C LEU A 149 -6.37 1.37 -1.93
N THR A 150 -5.68 2.48 -1.75
CA THR A 150 -5.10 3.17 -2.89
C THR A 150 -3.96 2.33 -3.47
N ILE A 151 -3.64 2.50 -4.76
CA ILE A 151 -2.49 1.83 -5.39
C ILE A 151 -1.20 2.12 -4.61
N PHE A 152 -1.04 3.35 -4.10
CA PHE A 152 0.10 3.73 -3.28
C PHE A 152 0.16 2.94 -1.95
N GLU A 153 -0.96 2.83 -1.23
CA GLU A 153 -1.04 2.04 0.01
C GLU A 153 -0.80 0.54 -0.24
N SER A 154 -1.20 0.03 -1.40
CA SER A 154 -1.01 -1.39 -1.77
C SER A 154 0.44 -1.76 -2.10
N LYS A 155 1.34 -0.78 -2.24
CA LYS A 155 2.72 -1.02 -2.63
C LYS A 155 3.45 -1.87 -1.58
N GLY A 156 4.01 -3.00 -2.03
CA GLY A 156 4.68 -3.96 -1.15
C GLY A 156 3.74 -4.96 -0.50
N LEU A 157 2.45 -4.93 -0.81
CA LEU A 157 1.45 -5.92 -0.43
C LEU A 157 1.02 -6.72 -1.65
N GLU A 158 0.49 -7.91 -1.44
CA GLU A 158 0.01 -8.77 -2.52
C GLU A 158 -1.28 -9.46 -2.10
N PHE A 159 -2.11 -9.78 -3.07
CA PHE A 159 -3.45 -10.32 -2.89
C PHE A 159 -3.67 -11.44 -3.90
N ASP A 160 -4.43 -12.45 -3.51
CA ASP A 160 -4.80 -13.54 -4.43
C ASP A 160 -5.69 -12.96 -5.52
N ASP A 161 -6.70 -12.19 -5.13
CA ASP A 161 -7.60 -11.53 -6.06
C ASP A 161 -7.63 -10.01 -5.89
N VAL A 162 -7.58 -9.30 -7.01
CA VAL A 162 -7.60 -7.84 -7.07
C VAL A 162 -8.72 -7.36 -7.99
N LEU A 163 -9.56 -6.48 -7.47
CA LEU A 163 -10.45 -5.64 -8.26
C LEU A 163 -9.82 -4.25 -8.42
N LEU A 164 -9.41 -3.89 -9.64
CA LEU A 164 -9.01 -2.55 -9.98
C LEU A 164 -10.27 -1.75 -10.35
N TYR A 165 -10.67 -0.83 -9.47
CA TYR A 165 -11.94 -0.11 -9.57
C TYR A 165 -11.72 1.31 -10.12
N ASN A 166 -12.38 1.62 -11.24
CA ASN A 166 -12.40 2.92 -11.91
C ASN A 166 -11.01 3.53 -12.16
N PHE A 167 -10.04 2.70 -12.55
CA PHE A 167 -8.68 3.20 -12.77
C PHE A 167 -8.60 4.18 -13.95
N PHE A 168 -9.29 3.89 -15.04
CA PHE A 168 -9.29 4.77 -16.20
C PHE A 168 -10.35 5.87 -16.05
N THR A 169 -11.51 5.54 -15.50
CA THR A 169 -12.63 6.48 -15.28
C THR A 169 -12.22 7.63 -14.35
N ASP A 170 -11.50 7.33 -13.27
CA ASP A 170 -11.03 8.33 -12.30
C ASP A 170 -9.68 8.96 -12.71
N SER A 171 -9.11 8.57 -13.87
CA SER A 171 -7.92 9.22 -14.41
C SER A 171 -8.24 10.63 -14.87
N LYS A 172 -7.38 11.58 -14.51
CA LYS A 172 -7.45 12.96 -15.02
C LYS A 172 -6.98 13.08 -16.47
N LEU A 173 -6.37 12.02 -17.02
CA LEU A 173 -5.70 12.03 -18.32
C LEU A 173 -6.47 11.26 -19.39
N LYS A 174 -7.79 11.48 -19.48
CA LYS A 174 -8.67 10.73 -20.39
C LYS A 174 -8.22 10.78 -21.85
N GLU A 175 -7.72 11.93 -22.28
CA GLU A 175 -7.29 12.16 -23.66
C GLU A 175 -5.94 11.52 -23.95
N GLU A 176 -5.00 11.58 -23.01
CA GLU A 176 -3.64 11.10 -23.17
C GLU A 176 -3.57 9.57 -23.30
N TRP A 177 -4.52 8.84 -22.72
CA TRP A 177 -4.67 7.40 -22.95
C TRP A 177 -4.91 7.04 -24.42
N ARG A 178 -5.41 7.98 -25.24
CA ARG A 178 -5.63 7.78 -26.68
C ARG A 178 -4.32 7.73 -27.48
N VAL A 179 -3.16 7.93 -26.85
CA VAL A 179 -1.86 7.71 -27.49
C VAL A 179 -1.55 6.22 -27.66
N ILE A 180 -2.10 5.36 -26.82
CA ILE A 180 -1.77 3.93 -26.81
C ILE A 180 -2.53 3.25 -27.95
N VAL A 181 -1.80 2.84 -29.00
CA VAL A 181 -2.39 2.26 -30.23
C VAL A 181 -2.01 0.78 -30.37
N PRO A 182 -2.95 -0.13 -30.69
CA PRO A 182 -2.60 -1.51 -31.02
C PRO A 182 -1.72 -1.59 -32.28
N LYS A 183 -0.67 -2.43 -32.25
CA LYS A 183 0.28 -2.60 -33.38
C LYS A 183 -0.38 -3.11 -34.68
N SER A 184 -1.51 -3.81 -34.59
CA SER A 184 -2.23 -4.41 -35.72
C SER A 184 -3.48 -3.64 -36.14
N ALA A 185 -3.53 -2.32 -35.94
CA ALA A 185 -4.73 -1.52 -36.22
C ALA A 185 -5.01 -1.35 -37.73
N GLU A 186 -5.39 -2.42 -38.42
CA GLU A 186 -6.13 -2.32 -39.68
C GLU A 186 -7.45 -1.56 -39.47
N VAL A 187 -7.97 -0.97 -40.54
CA VAL A 187 -9.03 0.04 -40.58
C VAL A 187 -10.38 -0.51 -40.11
N ASP A 188 -10.57 -0.58 -38.79
CA ASP A 188 -11.87 -0.81 -38.14
C ASP A 188 -12.64 0.52 -37.99
N CYS A 189 -13.95 0.50 -38.26
CA CYS A 189 -14.83 1.68 -38.18
C CYS A 189 -15.11 2.14 -36.74
N GLU A 190 -14.83 1.28 -35.75
CA GLU A 190 -15.01 1.52 -34.31
C GLU A 190 -13.74 2.01 -33.61
N LYS A 191 -12.73 2.47 -34.37
CA LYS A 191 -11.48 2.95 -33.77
C LYS A 191 -11.73 4.14 -32.84
N PRO A 192 -11.27 4.09 -31.57
CA PRO A 192 -11.12 5.32 -30.81
C PRO A 192 -10.15 6.23 -31.56
N HIS A 193 -10.44 7.53 -31.58
CA HIS A 193 -9.59 8.47 -32.30
C HIS A 193 -8.25 8.61 -31.56
N TYR A 194 -7.17 8.05 -32.10
CA TYR A 194 -5.86 8.07 -31.44
C TYR A 194 -5.19 9.45 -31.50
N LEU A 195 -4.23 9.67 -30.61
CA LEU A 195 -3.36 10.85 -30.59
C LEU A 195 -1.91 10.45 -30.91
N VAL A 196 -1.17 11.36 -31.52
CA VAL A 196 0.28 11.18 -31.75
C VAL A 196 1.01 11.47 -30.44
N PHE A 197 1.89 10.56 -30.03
CA PHE A 197 2.72 10.77 -28.84
C PHE A 197 3.60 12.01 -28.99
N GLN A 198 3.65 12.80 -27.92
CA GLN A 198 4.50 13.98 -27.78
C GLN A 198 5.01 14.01 -26.34
N GLU A 199 6.30 13.79 -26.14
CA GLU A 199 6.89 13.62 -24.80
C GLU A 199 6.51 14.79 -23.87
N GLU A 200 6.62 16.03 -24.34
CA GLU A 200 6.33 17.24 -23.55
C GLU A 200 4.89 17.32 -23.02
N LYS A 201 3.92 16.84 -23.80
CA LYS A 201 2.50 16.90 -23.44
C LYS A 201 2.05 15.69 -22.64
N HIS A 202 2.66 14.53 -22.86
CA HIS A 202 2.20 13.26 -22.32
C HIS A 202 3.06 12.75 -21.15
N LYS A 203 3.93 13.57 -20.55
CA LYS A 203 4.81 13.18 -19.42
C LYS A 203 4.04 12.51 -18.27
N LEU A 204 2.81 12.95 -18.01
CA LEU A 204 1.99 12.41 -16.93
C LEU A 204 1.50 10.97 -17.20
N LEU A 205 1.40 10.55 -18.47
CA LEU A 205 1.05 9.17 -18.85
C LEU A 205 2.12 8.17 -18.37
N CYS A 206 3.39 8.57 -18.25
CA CYS A 206 4.42 7.75 -17.62
C CYS A 206 4.04 7.36 -16.18
N SER A 207 3.57 8.34 -15.39
CA SER A 207 3.11 8.09 -14.02
C SER A 207 1.89 7.16 -14.01
N GLU A 208 0.94 7.36 -14.92
CA GLU A 208 -0.24 6.50 -15.05
C GLU A 208 0.13 5.04 -15.33
N LEU A 209 1.00 4.80 -16.31
CA LEU A 209 1.46 3.46 -16.67
C LEU A 209 2.19 2.78 -15.50
N LYS A 210 3.01 3.51 -14.75
CA LYS A 210 3.65 2.98 -13.53
C LYS A 210 2.64 2.64 -12.43
N HIS A 211 1.59 3.44 -12.26
CA HIS A 211 0.51 3.12 -11.32
C HIS A 211 -0.27 1.88 -11.76
N LEU A 212 -0.57 1.77 -13.06
CA LEU A 212 -1.26 0.61 -13.62
C LEU A 212 -0.43 -0.66 -13.44
N TYR A 213 0.86 -0.62 -13.80
CA TYR A 213 1.80 -1.73 -13.60
C TYR A 213 1.90 -2.13 -12.13
N THR A 214 1.99 -1.14 -11.22
CA THR A 214 2.02 -1.41 -9.78
C THR A 214 0.73 -2.08 -9.31
N ALA A 215 -0.44 -1.66 -9.80
CA ALA A 215 -1.74 -2.24 -9.47
C ALA A 215 -1.89 -3.68 -9.98
N ILE A 216 -1.52 -3.93 -11.25
CA ILE A 216 -1.56 -5.28 -11.87
C ILE A 216 -0.70 -6.26 -11.07
N THR A 217 0.53 -5.85 -10.71
CA THR A 217 1.48 -6.71 -9.98
C THR A 217 1.10 -6.98 -8.52
N ARG A 218 -0.02 -6.43 -8.02
CA ARG A 218 -0.55 -6.79 -6.69
C ARG A 218 -1.33 -8.10 -6.71
N ALA A 219 -1.82 -8.54 -7.87
CA ALA A 219 -2.62 -9.74 -8.03
C ALA A 219 -1.74 -10.99 -8.24
N LYS A 220 -2.06 -12.08 -7.53
CA LYS A 220 -1.38 -13.38 -7.69
C LYS A 220 -2.19 -14.36 -8.57
N ALA A 221 -3.51 -14.39 -8.39
CA ALA A 221 -4.40 -15.36 -9.01
C ALA A 221 -5.45 -14.74 -9.94
N ARG A 222 -6.19 -13.71 -9.51
CA ARG A 222 -7.24 -13.10 -10.35
C ARG A 222 -7.13 -11.58 -10.36
N LEU A 223 -7.30 -10.99 -11.53
CA LEU A 223 -7.35 -9.55 -11.71
C LEU A 223 -8.61 -9.18 -12.50
N TRP A 224 -9.48 -8.40 -11.87
CA TRP A 224 -10.63 -7.79 -12.51
C TRP A 224 -10.41 -6.30 -12.68
N LEU A 225 -10.76 -5.77 -13.84
CA LEU A 225 -10.80 -4.35 -14.13
C LEU A 225 -12.27 -3.96 -14.28
N TYR A 226 -12.74 -3.06 -13.43
CA TYR A 226 -14.08 -2.51 -13.51
C TYR A 226 -14.02 -1.02 -13.80
N GLU A 227 -14.74 -0.58 -14.82
CA GLU A 227 -14.84 0.81 -15.23
C GLU A 227 -16.31 1.20 -15.38
N SER A 228 -16.76 2.21 -14.62
CA SER A 228 -18.16 2.64 -14.65
C SER A 228 -18.54 3.49 -15.86
N SER A 229 -17.57 4.02 -16.62
CA SER A 229 -17.79 4.86 -17.80
C SER A 229 -17.05 4.30 -19.00
N ASP A 230 -17.69 4.26 -20.18
CA ASP A 230 -17.09 3.85 -21.46
C ASP A 230 -16.00 4.79 -22.01
N ASP A 231 -15.72 5.91 -21.33
CA ASP A 231 -14.63 6.83 -21.67
C ASP A 231 -13.25 6.15 -21.62
N HIS A 232 -13.14 5.03 -20.90
CA HIS A 232 -11.90 4.26 -20.77
C HIS A 232 -11.52 3.48 -22.02
N ARG A 233 -12.44 3.30 -22.97
CA ARG A 233 -12.27 2.42 -24.14
C ARG A 233 -10.96 2.64 -24.90
N PRO A 234 -10.47 3.87 -25.15
CA PRO A 234 -9.19 4.07 -25.82
C PRO A 234 -8.01 3.42 -25.07
N ALA A 235 -8.03 3.42 -23.74
CA ALA A 235 -6.97 2.82 -22.92
C ALA A 235 -7.03 1.29 -22.97
N THR A 236 -8.22 0.70 -22.81
CA THR A 236 -8.36 -0.76 -22.71
C THR A 236 -8.36 -1.48 -24.06
N TRP A 237 -8.67 -0.77 -25.13
CA TRP A 237 -8.70 -1.32 -26.49
C TRP A 237 -7.38 -1.97 -26.92
N TYR A 238 -6.26 -1.38 -26.52
CA TYR A 238 -4.93 -1.95 -26.76
C TYR A 238 -4.80 -3.37 -26.19
N TRP A 239 -5.13 -3.55 -24.91
CA TRP A 239 -5.01 -4.86 -24.27
C TRP A 239 -6.04 -5.85 -24.80
N LYS A 240 -7.24 -5.39 -25.16
CA LYS A 240 -8.28 -6.20 -25.80
C LYS A 240 -7.80 -6.75 -27.14
N LYS A 241 -7.36 -5.89 -28.07
CA LYS A 241 -6.93 -6.30 -29.42
C LYS A 241 -5.68 -7.18 -29.40
N ASN A 242 -4.77 -6.95 -28.44
CA ASN A 242 -3.62 -7.82 -28.21
C ASN A 242 -3.97 -9.11 -27.45
N SER A 243 -5.24 -9.38 -27.17
CA SER A 243 -5.71 -10.59 -26.48
C SER A 243 -5.09 -10.78 -25.09
N LEU A 244 -4.79 -9.69 -24.39
CA LEU A 244 -4.18 -9.68 -23.06
C LEU A 244 -5.23 -9.66 -21.93
N VAL A 245 -6.44 -9.20 -22.22
CA VAL A 245 -7.60 -9.26 -21.32
C VAL A 245 -8.75 -10.01 -21.99
N GLU A 246 -9.64 -10.56 -21.17
CA GLU A 246 -10.92 -11.11 -21.59
C GLU A 246 -12.05 -10.18 -21.16
N GLU A 247 -13.06 -9.99 -22.01
CA GLU A 247 -14.25 -9.21 -21.64
C GLU A 247 -15.35 -10.15 -21.21
N LEU A 248 -15.86 -9.95 -19.99
CA LEU A 248 -16.98 -10.72 -19.47
C LEU A 248 -18.05 -9.77 -18.95
N MET A 249 -19.30 -10.18 -19.14
CA MET A 249 -20.42 -9.60 -18.41
C MET A 249 -20.36 -10.08 -16.96
N VAL A 250 -20.78 -9.23 -16.03
CA VAL A 250 -20.66 -9.53 -14.59
C VAL A 250 -21.45 -10.76 -14.17
N ASP A 251 -22.53 -11.07 -14.87
CA ASP A 251 -23.32 -12.29 -14.67
C ASP A 251 -22.57 -13.58 -15.06
N GLN A 252 -21.59 -13.50 -15.93
CA GLN A 252 -20.78 -14.66 -16.33
C GLN A 252 -19.70 -14.98 -15.27
N ILE A 253 -19.41 -14.06 -14.33
CA ILE A 253 -18.52 -14.33 -13.20
C ILE A 253 -19.14 -15.35 -12.23
N PHE A 254 -20.49 -15.40 -12.14
CA PHE A 254 -21.25 -16.23 -11.20
C PHE A 254 -20.96 -17.73 -11.28
N GLU A 255 -20.33 -18.21 -12.36
CA GLU A 255 -19.99 -19.62 -12.55
C GLU A 255 -18.59 -19.98 -12.03
N THR A 256 -17.74 -18.98 -11.76
CA THR A 256 -16.31 -19.17 -11.44
C THR A 256 -15.95 -18.86 -9.99
N GLY A 257 -16.91 -18.45 -9.16
CA GLY A 257 -16.68 -18.15 -7.74
C GLY A 257 -16.61 -19.42 -6.91
N ASP A 258 -15.42 -19.72 -6.37
CA ASP A 258 -15.21 -20.88 -5.51
C ASP A 258 -15.85 -20.66 -4.12
N PRO A 259 -16.81 -21.50 -3.70
CA PRO A 259 -17.50 -21.38 -2.42
C PRO A 259 -16.62 -21.61 -1.17
N GLU A 260 -15.36 -22.05 -1.30
CA GLU A 260 -14.43 -22.25 -0.18
C GLU A 260 -13.68 -20.97 0.27
N SER A 261 -13.90 -19.84 -0.40
CA SER A 261 -13.16 -18.55 -0.23
C SER A 261 -13.45 -17.75 1.05
N ARG A 262 -14.12 -18.31 2.06
CA ARG A 262 -14.33 -17.59 3.32
C ARG A 262 -13.08 -17.68 4.19
N SER A 263 -12.35 -16.57 4.25
CA SER A 263 -11.23 -16.41 5.18
C SER A 263 -11.67 -16.64 6.62
N SER A 264 -10.89 -17.47 7.31
CA SER A 264 -11.07 -17.74 8.73
C SER A 264 -10.75 -16.50 9.58
N PRO A 265 -11.23 -16.43 10.84
CA PRO A 265 -10.81 -15.37 11.75
C PRO A 265 -9.29 -15.28 11.94
N GLU A 266 -8.57 -16.39 11.78
CA GLU A 266 -7.11 -16.42 11.85
C GLU A 266 -6.48 -15.73 10.63
N ASP A 267 -6.97 -15.99 9.42
CA ASP A 267 -6.49 -15.34 8.19
C ASP A 267 -6.69 -13.82 8.27
N TRP A 268 -7.85 -13.38 8.80
CA TRP A 268 -8.12 -11.96 9.05
C TRP A 268 -7.17 -11.36 10.09
N ARG A 269 -6.79 -12.14 11.12
CA ARG A 269 -5.83 -11.69 12.14
C ARG A 269 -4.43 -11.53 11.55
N GLU A 270 -3.94 -12.52 10.82
CA GLU A 270 -2.63 -12.49 10.17
C GLU A 270 -2.55 -11.31 9.18
N ARG A 271 -3.60 -11.14 8.36
CA ARG A 271 -3.67 -10.01 7.44
C ARG A 271 -3.72 -8.66 8.16
N GLY A 272 -4.46 -8.57 9.27
CA GLY A 272 -4.47 -7.39 10.13
C GLY A 272 -3.08 -7.04 10.67
N ASP A 273 -2.30 -8.04 11.09
CA ASP A 273 -0.94 -7.85 11.58
C ASP A 273 0.01 -7.37 10.47
N GLU A 274 -0.12 -7.87 9.24
CA GLU A 274 0.62 -7.37 8.08
C GLU A 274 0.28 -5.90 7.78
N PHE A 275 -1.02 -5.53 7.75
CA PHE A 275 -1.43 -4.14 7.55
C PHE A 275 -0.92 -3.20 8.65
N MET A 276 -0.83 -3.68 9.89
CA MET A 276 -0.20 -2.91 10.97
C MET A 276 1.28 -2.64 10.72
N GLN A 277 2.04 -3.62 10.22
CA GLN A 277 3.45 -3.42 9.88
C GLN A 277 3.62 -2.34 8.80
N HIS A 278 2.67 -2.28 7.85
CA HIS A 278 2.60 -1.26 6.81
C HIS A 278 1.97 0.06 7.28
N LYS A 279 1.58 0.17 8.55
CA LYS A 279 0.94 1.36 9.17
C LYS A 279 -0.41 1.74 8.56
N LEU A 280 -1.10 0.76 7.99
CA LEU A 280 -2.44 0.91 7.41
C LEU A 280 -3.50 0.62 8.47
N TRP A 281 -3.54 1.47 9.50
CA TRP A 281 -4.31 1.22 10.73
C TRP A 281 -5.81 1.04 10.50
N ASP A 282 -6.42 1.85 9.63
CA ASP A 282 -7.87 1.73 9.35
C ASP A 282 -8.24 0.40 8.68
N VAL A 283 -7.37 -0.10 7.80
CA VAL A 283 -7.58 -1.38 7.13
C VAL A 283 -7.28 -2.54 8.07
N ALA A 284 -6.24 -2.42 8.89
CA ALA A 284 -5.93 -3.37 9.95
C ALA A 284 -7.09 -3.50 10.96
N THR A 285 -7.68 -2.37 11.38
CA THR A 285 -8.86 -2.36 12.26
C THR A 285 -10.01 -3.18 11.69
N LYS A 286 -10.38 -2.97 10.41
CA LYS A 286 -11.43 -3.76 9.74
C LYS A 286 -11.11 -5.26 9.76
N CYS A 287 -9.84 -5.63 9.55
CA CYS A 287 -9.43 -7.02 9.59
C CYS A 287 -9.56 -7.60 11.00
N PHE A 288 -9.16 -6.86 12.04
CA PHE A 288 -9.29 -7.32 13.42
C PHE A 288 -10.75 -7.36 13.92
N GLU A 289 -11.62 -6.50 13.39
CA GLU A 289 -13.07 -6.59 13.60
C GLU A 289 -13.62 -7.90 13.02
N LYS A 290 -13.26 -8.24 11.77
CA LYS A 290 -13.63 -9.53 11.15
C LYS A 290 -13.01 -10.74 11.86
N ALA A 291 -11.81 -10.59 12.41
CA ALA A 291 -11.13 -11.60 13.23
C ALA A 291 -11.70 -11.71 14.67
N MET A 292 -12.67 -10.88 15.05
CA MET A 292 -13.23 -10.82 16.41
C MET A 292 -12.16 -10.57 17.50
N CYS A 293 -11.17 -9.72 17.20
CA CYS A 293 -10.03 -9.40 18.05
C CYS A 293 -10.10 -7.96 18.61
N PRO A 294 -10.96 -7.68 19.62
CA PRO A 294 -11.18 -6.32 20.11
C PRO A 294 -9.94 -5.66 20.73
N GLN A 295 -8.98 -6.45 21.21
CA GLN A 295 -7.72 -5.95 21.75
C GLN A 295 -6.87 -5.27 20.68
N LYS A 296 -6.73 -5.93 19.53
CA LYS A 296 -5.98 -5.43 18.37
C LYS A 296 -6.69 -4.24 17.71
N VAL A 297 -8.02 -4.23 17.70
CA VAL A 297 -8.81 -3.06 17.26
C VAL A 297 -8.43 -1.82 18.08
N ARG A 298 -8.46 -1.90 19.42
CA ARG A 298 -8.08 -0.76 20.28
C ARG A 298 -6.62 -0.33 20.07
N GLU A 299 -5.72 -1.29 19.87
CA GLU A 299 -4.31 -1.00 19.57
C GLU A 299 -4.17 -0.21 18.25
N CYS A 300 -4.83 -0.64 17.18
CA CYS A 300 -4.84 0.08 15.90
C CYS A 300 -5.42 1.49 16.02
N GLU A 301 -6.53 1.65 16.75
CA GLU A 301 -7.14 2.96 16.98
C GLU A 301 -6.20 3.91 17.74
N ALA A 302 -5.51 3.41 18.77
CA ALA A 302 -4.54 4.20 19.52
C ALA A 302 -3.33 4.62 18.66
N LEU A 303 -2.82 3.71 17.83
CA LEU A 303 -1.75 3.99 16.87
C LEU A 303 -2.16 5.02 15.81
N ARG A 304 -3.39 4.94 15.32
CA ARG A 304 -3.99 5.92 14.40
C ARG A 304 -4.03 7.31 15.05
N PHE A 305 -4.60 7.43 16.25
CA PHE A 305 -4.66 8.71 16.97
C PHE A 305 -3.28 9.31 17.22
N TYR A 306 -2.29 8.47 17.54
CA TYR A 306 -0.91 8.93 17.70
C TYR A 306 -0.31 9.47 16.39
N HIS A 307 -0.57 8.81 15.27
CA HIS A 307 -0.10 9.26 13.97
C HIS A 307 -0.77 10.58 13.54
N ASP A 308 -2.09 10.70 13.74
CA ASP A 308 -2.84 11.92 13.45
C ASP A 308 -2.35 13.09 14.31
N ALA A 309 -2.11 12.84 15.60
CA ALA A 309 -1.51 13.82 16.49
C ALA A 309 -0.14 14.29 15.98
N ARG A 310 0.69 13.37 15.49
CA ARG A 310 2.03 13.69 14.96
C ARG A 310 1.95 14.60 13.73
N ASN A 311 0.99 14.37 12.85
CA ASN A 311 0.82 15.11 11.59
C ASN A 311 0.02 16.40 11.73
N SER A 312 -0.65 16.60 12.88
CA SER A 312 -1.33 17.86 13.23
C SER A 312 -0.36 19.05 13.16
N LYS A 313 -0.77 20.09 12.42
CA LYS A 313 -0.03 21.35 12.24
C LYS A 313 -0.28 22.34 13.37
N ASP A 314 -1.52 22.46 13.84
CA ASP A 314 -1.86 23.35 14.95
C ASP A 314 -1.33 22.81 16.29
N LYS A 315 -0.73 23.68 17.10
CA LYS A 315 -0.06 23.29 18.36
C LYS A 315 -1.04 22.91 19.46
N ALA A 316 -2.18 23.61 19.57
CA ALA A 316 -3.17 23.35 20.60
C ALA A 316 -3.91 22.04 20.31
N GLU A 317 -4.35 21.88 19.07
CA GLU A 317 -5.01 20.68 18.56
C GLU A 317 -4.07 19.47 18.61
N LYS A 318 -2.80 19.64 18.24
CA LYS A 318 -1.76 18.60 18.37
C LYS A 318 -1.63 18.09 19.79
N ARG A 319 -1.61 19.00 20.77
CA ARG A 319 -1.55 18.65 22.19
C ARG A 319 -2.77 17.81 22.57
N GLN A 320 -3.97 18.26 22.20
CA GLN A 320 -5.22 17.56 22.52
C GLN A 320 -5.27 16.17 21.87
N ARG A 321 -4.87 16.04 20.60
CA ARG A 321 -4.78 14.75 19.91
C ARG A 321 -3.79 13.79 20.56
N TYR A 322 -2.63 14.29 21.02
CA TYR A 322 -1.70 13.45 21.78
C TYR A 322 -2.31 12.97 23.10
N LEU A 323 -3.10 13.80 23.80
CA LEU A 323 -3.79 13.36 25.00
C LEU A 323 -4.87 12.30 24.70
N ALA A 324 -5.63 12.45 23.61
CA ALA A 324 -6.59 11.45 23.16
C ALA A 324 -5.89 10.11 22.82
N ALA A 325 -4.75 10.18 22.12
CA ALA A 325 -3.93 9.00 21.82
C ALA A 325 -3.39 8.33 23.10
N ALA A 326 -2.93 9.12 24.09
CA ALA A 326 -2.50 8.58 25.38
C ALA A 326 -3.62 7.82 26.08
N THR A 327 -4.82 8.39 26.13
CA THR A 327 -6.00 7.74 26.72
C THR A 327 -6.34 6.45 25.97
N ALA A 328 -6.30 6.44 24.63
CA ALA A 328 -6.55 5.25 23.84
C ALA A 328 -5.53 4.13 24.13
N PHE A 329 -4.24 4.45 24.22
CA PHE A 329 -3.23 3.45 24.61
C PHE A 329 -3.47 2.92 26.02
N LEU A 330 -3.75 3.79 26.99
CA LEU A 330 -4.02 3.40 28.39
C LEU A 330 -5.27 2.50 28.54
N ASN A 331 -6.22 2.60 27.62
CA ASN A 331 -7.43 1.77 27.57
C ASN A 331 -7.23 0.44 26.81
N CYS A 332 -6.03 0.16 26.29
CA CYS A 332 -5.71 -1.14 25.69
C CYS A 332 -5.64 -2.23 26.79
N ASP A 333 -6.20 -3.40 26.50
CA ASP A 333 -6.23 -4.50 27.46
C ASP A 333 -4.80 -4.96 27.81
N ARG A 334 -4.58 -5.30 29.09
CA ARG A 334 -3.30 -5.82 29.60
C ARG A 334 -2.09 -4.94 29.27
N ILE A 335 -2.27 -3.61 29.18
CA ILE A 335 -1.17 -2.66 28.88
C ILE A 335 0.05 -2.83 29.79
N GLU A 336 -0.13 -3.27 31.03
CA GLU A 336 0.96 -3.49 31.99
C GLU A 336 1.98 -4.54 31.51
N HIS A 337 1.55 -5.46 30.65
CA HIS A 337 2.39 -6.51 30.06
C HIS A 337 2.85 -6.16 28.63
N ALA A 338 2.49 -4.98 28.11
CA ALA A 338 2.81 -4.51 26.78
C ALA A 338 3.74 -3.28 26.84
N PRO A 339 5.06 -3.45 27.05
CA PRO A 339 5.99 -2.35 27.23
C PRO A 339 6.04 -1.40 26.01
N GLY A 340 5.77 -1.91 24.81
CA GLY A 340 5.65 -1.10 23.60
C GLY A 340 4.49 -0.11 23.67
N LEU A 341 3.31 -0.54 24.09
CA LEU A 341 2.12 0.31 24.21
C LEU A 341 2.27 1.31 25.35
N LEU A 342 2.81 0.86 26.48
CA LEU A 342 3.09 1.73 27.63
C LEU A 342 4.09 2.84 27.26
N HIS A 343 5.08 2.51 26.42
CA HIS A 343 6.00 3.52 25.89
C HIS A 343 5.29 4.57 25.04
N HIS A 344 4.40 4.13 24.14
CA HIS A 344 3.63 5.04 23.29
C HIS A 344 2.71 5.93 24.13
N ALA A 345 2.04 5.38 25.16
CA ALA A 345 1.23 6.15 26.10
C ALA A 345 2.04 7.25 26.80
N ALA A 346 3.21 6.90 27.37
CA ALA A 346 4.09 7.85 28.04
C ALA A 346 4.59 8.94 27.09
N LYS A 347 4.94 8.58 25.86
CA LYS A 347 5.35 9.52 24.81
C LYS A 347 4.21 10.47 24.41
N CYS A 348 2.99 9.97 24.32
CA CYS A 348 1.80 10.77 24.05
C CYS A 348 1.55 11.78 25.17
N LEU A 349 1.60 11.36 26.44
CA LEU A 349 1.45 12.24 27.61
C LEU A 349 2.52 13.34 27.64
N TYR A 350 3.78 12.97 27.35
CA TYR A 350 4.87 13.93 27.27
C TYR A 350 4.61 15.01 26.22
N ASN A 351 4.24 14.63 25.00
CA ASN A 351 3.91 15.57 23.93
C ASN A 351 2.62 16.36 24.22
N GLY A 352 1.70 15.77 24.99
CA GLY A 352 0.51 16.42 25.56
C GLY A 352 0.80 17.37 26.73
N LYS A 353 2.07 17.53 27.15
CA LYS A 353 2.53 18.33 28.30
C LYS A 353 1.97 17.86 29.66
N ARG A 354 1.60 16.58 29.76
CA ARG A 354 1.27 15.90 31.03
C ARG A 354 2.53 15.24 31.56
N TYR A 355 3.52 16.06 31.92
CA TYR A 355 4.88 15.60 32.24
C TYR A 355 4.92 14.70 33.48
N GLU A 356 4.08 14.97 34.49
CA GLU A 356 4.05 14.15 35.71
C GLU A 356 3.60 12.72 35.42
N ASP A 357 2.50 12.54 34.68
CA ASP A 357 2.01 11.21 34.32
C ASP A 357 2.97 10.48 33.37
N ALA A 358 3.58 11.21 32.43
CA ALA A 358 4.61 10.65 31.55
C ALA A 358 5.82 10.17 32.35
N GLY A 359 6.30 10.98 33.31
CA GLY A 359 7.43 10.64 34.17
C GLY A 359 7.15 9.42 35.03
N TRP A 360 5.95 9.33 35.60
CA TRP A 360 5.51 8.16 36.36
C TRP A 360 5.52 6.88 35.51
N LEU A 361 4.99 6.93 34.28
CA LEU A 361 5.01 5.79 33.36
C LEU A 361 6.42 5.38 32.95
N TYR A 362 7.28 6.33 32.60
CA TYR A 362 8.69 6.03 32.28
C TYR A 362 9.43 5.42 33.47
N GLY A 363 9.15 5.89 34.69
CA GLY A 363 9.67 5.31 35.92
C GLY A 363 9.23 3.86 36.12
N LYS A 364 7.94 3.55 35.90
CA LYS A 364 7.42 2.16 35.96
C LYS A 364 8.12 1.25 34.96
N MET A 365 8.48 1.78 33.80
CA MET A 365 9.22 1.09 32.74
C MET A 365 10.74 1.03 32.94
N LYS A 366 11.27 1.56 34.04
CA LYS A 366 12.72 1.71 34.27
C LYS A 366 13.46 2.53 33.19
N LYS A 367 12.76 3.41 32.48
CA LYS A 367 13.34 4.39 31.53
C LYS A 367 13.69 5.67 32.29
N PHE A 368 14.68 5.56 33.18
CA PHE A 368 14.99 6.61 34.15
C PHE A 368 15.40 7.94 33.52
N ASP A 369 16.17 7.93 32.43
CA ASP A 369 16.56 9.16 31.72
C ASP A 369 15.34 9.96 31.21
N ASP A 370 14.35 9.26 30.65
CA ASP A 370 13.13 9.90 30.16
C ASP A 370 12.23 10.36 31.31
N ALA A 371 12.21 9.63 32.42
CA ALA A 371 11.51 10.04 33.64
C ALA A 371 12.12 11.31 34.25
N ILE A 372 13.46 11.40 34.32
CA ILE A 372 14.19 12.58 34.80
C ILE A 372 13.87 13.80 33.91
N LYS A 373 13.90 13.64 32.58
CA LYS A 373 13.50 14.72 31.65
C LYS A 373 12.09 15.23 31.95
N CYS A 374 11.16 14.34 32.28
CA CYS A 374 9.79 14.73 32.65
C CYS A 374 9.76 15.54 33.96
N CYS A 375 10.46 15.09 35.01
CA CYS A 375 10.55 15.80 36.30
C CYS A 375 11.18 17.19 36.15
N MET A 376 12.19 17.32 35.29
CA MET A 376 12.80 18.61 34.96
C MET A 376 11.79 19.55 34.29
N HIS A 377 11.00 19.06 33.34
CA HIS A 377 9.95 19.84 32.67
C HIS A 377 8.78 20.20 33.61
N SER A 378 8.48 19.39 34.62
CA SER A 378 7.46 19.68 35.65
C SER A 378 8.01 20.46 36.85
N LYS A 379 9.30 20.84 36.86
CA LYS A 379 9.99 21.55 37.95
C LYS A 379 9.96 20.82 39.31
N LYS A 380 9.91 19.48 39.31
CA LYS A 380 9.99 18.65 40.52
C LYS A 380 11.39 18.08 40.69
N PHE A 381 12.32 18.90 41.19
CA PHE A 381 13.74 18.52 41.29
C PHE A 381 14.01 17.48 42.38
N GLU A 382 13.19 17.42 43.43
CA GLU A 382 13.30 16.40 44.49
C GLU A 382 13.08 14.98 43.93
N ASP A 383 12.11 14.83 43.01
CA ASP A 383 11.83 13.56 42.34
C ASP A 383 13.00 13.09 41.45
N VAL A 384 13.82 14.01 40.95
CA VAL A 384 15.00 13.67 40.11
C VAL A 384 16.01 12.87 40.94
N PHE A 385 16.34 13.34 42.14
CA PHE A 385 17.29 12.65 43.02
C PHE A 385 16.79 11.26 43.41
N ALA A 386 15.51 11.13 43.75
CA ALA A 386 14.90 9.84 44.08
C ALA A 386 14.95 8.84 42.91
N ILE A 387 14.78 9.33 41.66
CA ILE A 387 14.88 8.48 40.46
C ILE A 387 16.33 8.06 40.19
N MET A 388 17.30 8.98 40.36
CA MET A 388 18.73 8.68 40.17
C MET A 388 19.23 7.63 41.18
N GLU A 389 18.86 7.75 42.46
CA GLU A 389 19.19 6.73 43.46
C GLU A 389 18.61 5.35 43.11
N ARG A 390 17.38 5.32 42.57
CA ARG A 390 16.73 4.07 42.13
C ARG A 390 17.43 3.47 40.92
N GLN A 391 17.92 4.30 40.00
CA GLN A 391 18.70 3.87 38.84
C GLN A 391 20.00 3.21 39.29
N GLU A 392 20.76 3.86 40.17
CA GLU A 392 22.03 3.34 40.72
C GLU A 392 21.86 2.00 41.45
N ARG A 393 20.79 1.84 42.25
CA ARG A 393 20.48 0.57 42.91
C ARG A 393 20.13 -0.54 41.92
N THR A 394 19.52 -0.20 40.77
CA THR A 394 19.12 -1.17 39.76
C THR A 394 20.32 -1.62 38.90
N THR A 395 21.24 -0.72 38.57
CA THR A 395 22.49 -1.06 37.85
C THR A 395 23.49 -1.81 38.73
N SER A 396 23.52 -1.55 40.04
CA SER A 396 24.40 -2.24 40.99
C SER A 396 23.99 -3.69 41.30
N GLN A 397 22.83 -4.14 40.80
CA GLN A 397 22.31 -5.50 40.99
C GLN A 397 22.46 -6.41 39.75
N ILE A 398 23.11 -5.93 38.68
CA ILE A 398 23.43 -6.73 37.49
C ILE A 398 24.88 -7.22 37.66
N PRO A 399 25.13 -8.54 37.79
CA PRO A 399 26.48 -9.08 37.99
C PRO A 399 27.40 -8.87 36.79
#